data_AF-A0A9J6FPJ8-F1
#
_entry.id   AF-A0A9J6FPJ8-F1
#
_cell.length_a   1.000
_cell.length_b   1.000
_cell.length_c   1.000
_cell.angle_alpha   90.00
_cell.angle_beta   90.00
_cell.angle_gamma   90.00
#
_symmetry.space_group_name_H-M   'P 1'
#
loop_
_entity.id
_entity.type
_entity.pdbx_description
1 polymer ?
#
loop_
_entity_poly.entity_id
_entity_poly.type
_entity_poly.pdbx_seq_one_letter_code
_entity_poly.pdbx_strand_id
1 'polypeptide(L)' 'MDSLAKVGRAFADLKIYNHRWVGSGNTNCLPYLSGKYDRLKDIVACRDGLKSGCDFIDKGYAWTLDYESSIAREIK' A
#
# COMPACT_ATOMS: atom_id res chain seq x y z
N MET A 1 -4.42 -6.22 9.23
CA MET A 1 -3.83 -4.94 8.75
C MET A 1 -4.96 -3.94 8.62
N ASP A 2 -4.77 -2.69 9.03
CA ASP A 2 -5.85 -1.68 8.99
C ASP A 2 -6.31 -1.39 7.55
N SER A 3 -7.62 -1.16 7.37
CA SER A 3 -8.17 -0.79 6.06
C SER A 3 -7.65 0.57 5.59
N LEU A 4 -7.59 0.79 4.27
CA LEU A 4 -7.15 2.08 3.73
C LEU A 4 -8.03 3.24 4.19
N ALA A 5 -9.34 3.02 4.35
CA ALA A 5 -10.25 4.02 4.91
C ALA A 5 -9.90 4.43 6.35
N LYS A 6 -9.46 3.48 7.19
CA LYS A 6 -9.04 3.78 8.57
C LYS A 6 -7.73 4.57 8.58
N VAL A 7 -6.79 4.23 7.69
CA VAL A 7 -5.53 4.99 7.53
C VAL A 7 -5.81 6.41 7.04
N GLY A 8 -6.71 6.58 6.07
CA GLY A 8 -7.12 7.89 5.56
C GLY A 8 -7.73 8.78 6.64
N ARG A 9 -8.60 8.22 7.50
CA ARG A 9 -9.14 8.94 8.67
C ARG A 9 -8.04 9.36 9.64
N ALA A 10 -7.07 8.49 9.94
CA ALA A 10 -5.97 8.85 10.82
C ALA A 10 -5.14 10.03 10.28
N PHE A 11 -4.87 10.09 8.97
CA PHE A 11 -4.24 11.25 8.36
C PHE A 11 -5.09 12.52 8.48
N ALA A 12 -6.41 12.42 8.24
CA ALA A 12 -7.33 13.54 8.35
C ALA A 12 -7.42 14.10 9.78
N ASP A 13 -7.51 13.22 10.78
CA ASP A 13 -7.58 13.59 12.21
C ASP A 13 -6.30 14.32 12.65
N LEU A 14 -5.14 13.93 12.10
CA LEU A 14 -3.85 14.57 12.33
C LEU A 14 -3.60 15.79 11.44
N LYS A 15 -4.56 16.18 10.58
CA LYS A 15 -4.45 17.29 9.62
C LYS A 15 -3.27 17.15 8.65
N ILE A 16 -2.98 15.92 8.22
CA ILE A 16 -1.95 15.60 7.23
C ILE A 16 -2.63 15.38 5.88
N TYR A 17 -2.43 16.32 4.96
CA TYR A 17 -3.11 16.32 3.66
C TYR A 17 -2.20 15.99 2.47
N ASN A 18 -0.88 15.97 2.67
CA ASN A 18 0.11 15.79 1.62
C ASN A 18 1.25 14.89 2.14
N HIS A 19 2.09 14.41 1.23
CA HIS A 19 3.30 13.63 1.54
C HIS A 19 3.04 12.28 2.25
N ARG A 20 1.92 11.63 1.92
CA ARG A 20 1.43 10.40 2.54
C ARG A 20 1.89 9.19 1.73
N TRP A 21 2.86 8.47 2.26
CA TRP A 21 3.32 7.20 1.69
C TRP A 21 2.69 6.02 2.42
N VAL A 22 2.12 5.08 1.68
CA VAL A 22 1.47 3.89 2.26
C VAL A 22 2.16 2.61 1.83
N GLY A 23 2.57 1.81 2.80
CA GLY A 23 3.26 0.54 2.57
C GLY A 23 2.32 -0.66 2.56
N SER A 24 2.62 -1.63 1.70
CA SER A 24 2.10 -3.00 1.78
C SER A 24 3.25 -3.98 1.92
N GLY A 25 3.19 -4.89 2.89
CA GLY A 25 4.31 -5.76 3.09
C GLY A 25 4.27 -6.74 4.25
N ASN A 26 5.30 -7.59 4.32
CA ASN A 26 5.66 -8.39 5.47
C ASN A 26 7.17 -8.65 5.49
N THR A 27 7.68 -9.18 6.61
CA THR A 27 8.99 -9.82 6.61
C THR A 27 9.07 -10.90 5.53
N ASN A 28 10.19 -10.91 4.79
CA ASN A 28 10.53 -11.88 3.75
C ASN A 28 10.70 -13.32 4.28
N CYS A 29 10.93 -13.48 5.59
CA CYS A 29 11.10 -14.78 6.25
C CYS A 29 9.79 -15.55 6.42
N LEU A 30 8.65 -14.86 6.34
CA LEU A 30 7.35 -15.50 6.32
C LEU A 30 6.92 -15.66 4.87
N PRO A 31 6.52 -16.88 4.44
CA PRO A 31 6.02 -17.07 3.09
C PRO A 31 4.90 -16.05 2.86
N TYR A 32 5.04 -15.31 1.76
CA TYR A 32 4.12 -14.28 1.29
C TYR A 32 2.81 -14.95 0.84
N LEU A 33 2.10 -15.56 1.79
CA LEU A 33 0.89 -16.35 1.56
C LEU A 33 -0.23 -15.41 1.09
N SER A 34 -0.34 -15.35 -0.24
CA SER A 34 -1.53 -15.26 -1.10
C SER A 34 -2.60 -14.18 -0.90
N GLY A 35 -2.61 -13.38 0.17
CA GLY A 35 -3.64 -12.34 0.39
C GLY A 35 -3.12 -10.89 0.39
N LYS A 36 -1.80 -10.67 0.28
CA LYS A 36 -1.19 -9.33 0.42
C LYS A 36 -1.01 -8.56 -0.89
N TYR A 37 -1.14 -9.22 -2.04
CA TYR A 37 -1.11 -8.55 -3.35
C TYR A 37 -2.27 -7.60 -3.53
N ASP A 38 -3.44 -7.97 -3.02
CA ASP A 38 -4.66 -7.17 -3.18
C ASP A 38 -4.52 -5.81 -2.50
N ARG A 39 -3.79 -5.74 -1.38
CA ARG A 39 -3.55 -4.47 -0.72
C ARG A 39 -2.66 -3.53 -1.53
N LEU A 40 -1.60 -4.02 -2.16
CA LEU A 40 -0.74 -3.14 -2.95
C LEU A 40 -1.50 -2.62 -4.18
N LYS A 41 -2.28 -3.48 -4.84
CA LYS A 41 -3.17 -3.09 -5.94
C LYS A 41 -4.19 -2.04 -5.50
N ASP A 42 -4.81 -2.22 -4.34
CA ASP A 42 -5.73 -1.25 -3.75
C ASP A 42 -5.04 0.10 -3.49
N ILE A 43 -3.82 0.09 -2.92
CA ILE A 43 -3.03 1.30 -2.69
C ILE A 43 -2.76 2.05 -4.01
N VAL A 44 -2.36 1.32 -5.06
CA VAL A 44 -2.11 1.89 -6.40
C VAL A 44 -3.40 2.45 -7.00
N ALA A 45 -4.51 1.71 -6.96
CA ALA A 45 -5.80 2.16 -7.46
C ALA A 45 -6.29 3.42 -6.73
N CYS A 46 -6.10 3.51 -5.41
CA CYS A 46 -6.42 4.67 -4.61
C CYS A 46 -5.54 5.89 -4.97
N ARG A 47 -4.23 5.69 -5.10
CA ARG A 47 -3.27 6.73 -5.54
C ARG A 47 -3.64 7.28 -6.91
N ASP A 48 -4.01 6.41 -7.83
CA ASP A 48 -4.33 6.76 -9.23
C ASP A 48 -5.75 7.30 -9.40
N GLY A 49 -6.50 7.46 -8.29
CA GLY A 49 -7.88 7.96 -8.32
C GLY A 49 -8.90 6.98 -8.94
N LEU A 50 -8.51 5.71 -9.14
CA LEU A 50 -9.35 4.66 -9.71
C LEU A 50 -10.32 4.05 -8.68
N LYS A 51 -10.10 4.32 -7.39
CA LYS A 51 -10.95 3.86 -6.27
C LYS A 51 -11.35 5.04 -5.40
N SER A 52 -12.66 5.23 -5.22
CA SER A 52 -13.21 6.34 -4.42
C SER A 52 -13.04 6.10 -2.92
N GLY A 53 -12.92 7.19 -2.15
CA GLY A 53 -12.83 7.15 -0.68
C GLY A 53 -11.46 6.76 -0.12
N CYS A 54 -10.41 6.81 -0.94
CA CYS A 54 -9.03 6.54 -0.52
C CYS A 54 -7.97 7.35 -1.28
N ASP A 55 -8.36 8.47 -1.88
CA ASP A 55 -7.58 9.46 -2.63
C ASP A 55 -6.56 10.25 -1.77
N PHE A 56 -6.21 9.75 -0.60
CA PHE A 56 -5.23 10.35 0.30
C PHE A 56 -3.80 9.83 0.06
N ILE A 57 -3.56 8.96 -0.90
CA ILE A 57 -2.26 8.30 -1.07
C ILE A 57 -1.45 9.03 -2.12
N ASP A 58 -0.29 9.57 -1.73
CA ASP A 58 0.61 10.25 -2.66
C ASP A 58 1.60 9.25 -3.29
N LYS A 59 2.06 8.25 -2.52
CA LYS A 59 2.90 7.15 -3.01
C LYS A 59 2.60 5.82 -2.31
N GLY A 60 2.71 4.73 -3.06
CA GLY A 60 2.62 3.36 -2.55
C GLY A 60 3.98 2.66 -2.63
N TYR A 61 4.29 1.78 -1.68
CA TYR A 61 5.50 0.97 -1.71
C TYR A 61 5.28 -0.45 -1.17
N ALA A 62 6.07 -1.40 -1.67
CA ALA A 62 6.08 -2.79 -1.26
C ALA A 62 7.33 -3.11 -0.42
N TRP A 63 7.20 -3.98 0.58
CA TRP A 63 8.32 -4.43 1.45
C TRP A 63 8.04 -5.80 2.10
N THR A 64 9.00 -6.55 2.62
CA THR A 64 10.43 -6.53 2.28
C THR A 64 10.65 -7.42 1.05
N LEU A 65 11.35 -6.93 0.04
CA LEU A 65 11.57 -7.63 -1.23
C LEU A 65 13.07 -7.81 -1.46
N ASP A 66 13.59 -9.00 -1.15
CA ASP A 66 15.02 -9.30 -1.31
C ASP A 66 15.31 -10.28 -2.45
N TYR A 67 14.27 -10.90 -3.02
CA TYR A 67 14.38 -11.80 -4.16
C TYR A 67 14.05 -11.07 -5.45
N GLU A 68 14.90 -11.20 -6.48
CA GLU A 68 14.71 -10.60 -7.81
C GLU A 68 13.33 -10.94 -8.39
N SER A 69 12.90 -12.20 -8.29
CA SER A 69 11.58 -12.65 -8.75
C SER A 69 10.42 -11.95 -8.03
N SER A 70 10.62 -11.54 -6.77
CA SER A 70 9.62 -10.78 -6.03
C SER A 70 9.61 -9.31 -6.44
N ILE A 71 10.78 -8.70 -6.62
CA ILE A 71 10.90 -7.32 -7.11
C ILE A 71 10.28 -7.18 -8.51
N ALA A 72 10.66 -8.07 -9.44
CA ALA A 72 10.19 -8.04 -10.83
C ALA A 72 8.67 -8.18 -10.96
N ARG A 73 8.03 -8.85 -10.01
CA ARG A 73 6.57 -9.02 -9.95
C ARG A 73 5.85 -7.75 -9.47
N GLU A 74 6.46 -6.95 -8.59
CA GLU A 74 5.81 -5.72 -8.08
C GLU A 74 6.01 -4.50 -9.01
N ILE A 75 6.94 -4.58 -9.97
CA ILE A 75 7.25 -3.50 -10.92
C ILE A 75 6.44 -3.61 -12.23
N LYS A 76 5.91 -4.79 -12.53
CA LYS A 76 5.10 -5.07 -13.73
C LYS A 76 3.62 -4.75 -13.50
#